data_AF-A0A963JNY3-F1
#
_entry.id   AF-A0A963JNY3-F1
#
_cell.length_a   1.000
_cell.length_b   1.000
_cell.length_c   1.000
_cell.angle_alpha   90.00
_cell.angle_beta   90.00
_cell.angle_gamma   90.00
#
_symmetry.space_group_name_H-M   'P 1'
#
loop_
_entity.id
_entity.type
_entity.pdbx_description
1 polymer ?
#
loop_
_entity_poly.entity_id
_entity_poly.type
_entity_poly.pdbx_seq_one_letter_code
_entity_poly.pdbx_strand_id
1 'polypeptide(L)' 'MTSVNETELRQYLPEYLKQVHEGEEIIISLQRKTIAHTVPDREENARKRH' A
#
# COMPACT_ATOMS: atom_id res chain seq x y z
N MET A 1 7.39 6.22 -1.02
CA MET A 1 7.39 5.00 -1.88
C MET A 1 8.30 3.96 -1.26
N THR A 2 7.71 2.96 -0.61
CA THR A 2 8.42 1.98 0.23
C THR A 2 8.16 0.58 -0.30
N SER A 3 9.19 -0.22 -0.52
CA SER A 3 9.04 -1.62 -0.96
C SER A 3 9.17 -2.55 0.23
N VAL A 4 8.14 -3.38 0.46
CA VAL A 4 8.06 -4.31 1.59
C VAL A 4 7.83 -5.73 1.09
N ASN A 5 8.38 -6.71 1.81
CA ASN A 5 8.12 -8.11 1.52
C ASN A 5 6.83 -8.58 2.18
N GLU A 6 6.18 -9.60 1.62
CA GLU A 6 4.96 -10.20 2.19
C GLU A 6 5.10 -10.57 3.67
N THR A 7 6.22 -11.16 4.07
CA THR A 7 6.45 -11.56 5.47
C THR A 7 6.51 -10.36 6.42
N GLU A 8 7.13 -9.27 6.00
CA GLU A 8 7.24 -8.04 6.80
C GLU A 8 5.92 -7.29 6.85
N LEU A 9 5.23 -7.20 5.71
CA LEU A 9 3.90 -6.62 5.61
C LEU A 9 2.89 -7.36 6.50
N ARG A 10 2.94 -8.69 6.58
CA ARG A 10 2.03 -9.46 7.46
C ARG A 10 2.31 -9.24 8.93
N GLN A 11 3.57 -9.03 9.31
CA GLN A 11 3.95 -8.78 10.71
C GLN A 11 3.58 -7.36 11.15
N TYR A 12 3.71 -6.38 10.27
CA TYR A 12 3.53 -4.95 10.57
C TYR A 12 2.40 -4.30 9.76
N LEU A 13 1.41 -5.10 9.36
CA LEU A 13 0.26 -4.66 8.54
C LEU A 13 -0.40 -3.38 9.08
N PRO A 14 -0.67 -3.25 10.40
CA PRO A 14 -1.34 -2.06 10.92
C PRO A 14 -0.50 -0.78 10.77
N GLU A 15 0.82 -0.90 10.87
CA GLU A 15 1.74 0.24 10.78
C GLU A 15 1.86 0.72 9.33
N TYR A 16 2.02 -0.22 8.39
CA TYR A 16 2.04 0.09 6.97
C TYR A 16 0.72 0.68 6.48
N LEU A 17 -0.43 0.19 6.97
CA LEU A 17 -1.73 0.79 6.66
C LEU A 17 -1.84 2.23 7.16
N LYS A 18 -1.27 2.54 8.33
CA LYS A 18 -1.22 3.91 8.85
C LYS A 18 -0.39 4.81 7.94
N GLN A 19 0.78 4.35 7.50
CA GLN A 19 1.63 5.11 6.56
C GLN A 19 0.90 5.37 5.25
N VAL A 20 0.23 4.35 4.69
CA VAL A 20 -0.60 4.49 3.49
C VAL A 20 -1.67 5.55 3.71
N HIS A 21 -2.36 5.53 4.85
CA HIS A 21 -3.37 6.51 5.16
C HIS A 21 -2.81 7.95 5.25
N GLU A 22 -1.59 8.11 5.76
CA GLU A 22 -0.90 9.41 5.84
C GLU A 22 -0.43 9.92 4.46
N GLY A 23 -0.41 9.06 3.44
CA GLY A 23 -0.08 9.42 2.06
C GLY A 23 1.09 8.68 1.46
N GLU A 24 1.65 7.70 2.17
CA GLU A 24 2.74 6.89 1.64
C GLU A 24 2.25 5.83 0.66
N GLU A 25 3.04 5.58 -0.36
CA GLU A 25 2.79 4.49 -1.31
C GLU A 25 3.67 3.30 -0.94
N ILE A 26 3.04 2.13 -0.82
CA ILE A 26 3.72 0.88 -0.46
C ILE A 26 3.64 -0.11 -1.61
N ILE A 27 4.80 -0.68 -1.96
CA ILE A 27 4.90 -1.73 -2.96
C ILE A 27 5.12 -3.05 -2.23
N ILE A 28 4.22 -4.00 -2.48
CA ILE A 28 4.27 -5.32 -1.89
C ILE A 28 4.98 -6.25 -2.88
N SER A 29 6.11 -6.78 -2.44
CA SER A 29 6.91 -7.74 -3.18
C SER A 29 6.81 -9.13 -2.56
N LEU A 30 6.67 -10.16 -3.41
CA LEU A 30 6.74 -11.57 -3.04
C LEU A 30 7.86 -12.23 -3.82
N GLN A 31 8.85 -12.79 -3.12
CA GLN A 31 9.91 -13.60 -3.72
C GLN A 31 10.56 -12.94 -4.96
N ARG A 32 10.91 -11.65 -4.84
CA ARG A 32 11.52 -10.79 -5.89
C ARG A 32 10.59 -10.34 -7.01
N LYS A 33 9.28 -10.55 -6.90
CA LYS A 33 8.28 -10.02 -7.83
C LYS A 33 7.36 -9.04 -7.11
N THR A 34 7.12 -7.88 -7.70
CA THR A 34 6.07 -6.99 -7.24
C THR A 34 4.70 -7.63 -7.52
N ILE A 35 3.88 -7.77 -6.48
CA ILE A 35 2.56 -8.41 -6.59
C ILE A 35 1.40 -7.43 -6.36
N ALA A 36 1.62 -6.34 -5.61
CA ALA A 36 0.59 -5.37 -5.31
C ALA A 36 1.19 -4.00 -4.99
N HIS A 37 0.38 -2.97 -5.20
CA HIS A 37 0.68 -1.59 -4.87
C HIS A 37 -0.44 -1.10 -3.97
N THR A 38 -0.10 -0.56 -2.81
CA THR A 38 -1.03 0.03 -1.86
C THR A 38 -0.81 1.53 -1.88
N VAL A 39 -1.82 2.26 -2.33
CA VAL A 39 -1.81 3.71 -2.43
C VAL A 39 -2.84 4.30 -1.47
N PRO A 40 -2.60 5.51 -0.94
CA PRO A 40 -3.61 6.23 -0.17
C PRO A 40 -4.89 6.36 -0.99
N ASP A 41 -6.03 6.10 -0.37
CA ASP A 41 -7.33 6.42 -0.95
C ASP A 41 -7.56 7.94 -0.93
N ARG A 42 -6.84 8.66 -1.81
CA ARG A 42 -7.02 10.10 -2.06
C ARG A 42 -7.93 10.36 -3.26
N GLU A 43 -8.38 9.30 -3.95
CA GLU A 43 -9.11 9.39 -5.23
C GLU A 43 -10.54 8.79 -5.24
N GLU A 44 -11.09 8.22 -4.15
CA GLU A 44 -12.51 7.80 -4.17
C GLU A 44 -13.51 8.99 -4.17
N ASN A 45 -13.06 10.24 -4.12
CA ASN A 45 -13.93 11.40 -4.41
C ASN A 45 -13.87 11.91 -5.86
N ALA A 46 -12.93 11.42 -6.69
CA ALA A 46 -12.79 11.88 -8.08
C ALA A 46 -13.47 10.96 -9.11
N ARG A 47 -13.74 9.69 -8.77
CA ARG A 47 -14.28 8.70 -9.72
C ARG A 47 -15.72 8.22 -9.48
N LYS A 48 -16.47 8.85 -8.57
CA LYS A 48 -17.94 8.69 -8.42
C LYS A 48 -18.73 9.87 -9.03
N ARG A 49 -18.37 10.28 -10.24
CA ARG A 49 -19.26 11.06 -11.11
C ARG A 49 -19.30 10.37 -12.47
N HIS A 50 -20.18 9.39 -12.61
CA HIS A 50 -20.58 8.86 -13.90
C HIS A 50 -22.09 8.70 -13.94
#